data_AF-A0AAD1HIA4-F1
#
_entry.id   AF-A0AAD1HIA4-F1
#
_cell.length_a   1.000
_cell.length_b   1.000
_cell.length_c   1.000
_cell.angle_alpha   90.00
_cell.angle_beta   90.00
_cell.angle_gamma   90.00
#
_symmetry.space_group_name_H-M   'P 1'
#
loop_
_entity.id
_entity.type
_entity.pdbx_description
1 polymer ?
#
loop_
_entity_poly.entity_id
_entity_poly.type
_entity_poly.pdbx_seq_one_letter_code
_entity_poly.pdbx_strand_id
1 'polypeptide(L)'
;MSAPLWRTALSPNEQEQVRAVIEAATRTDGVAPVGEQVLRELPQSRTQHLVAGADDGVVGYLNLTPGRDGAEAMGELVVAPQARRRGIGSALLASAVDATGGAVRFWAHGTLPAAKAVADALGMTAVRELMQMRRTLRDIPEVVVPEGIRIRTYAGPSDDAELLRVNNAAFSWHPEQGGWGPADLDERRRESWFDPAGLFLAVDDDTGGLLGFHWTKVHSDSPGLGEVYVVGVDPAAQGRGLGRLLTLVGIEHLANVLGSHVEPDNTPGAVRSGPPEVLLYVEADNTAAVNTYQRLGFAVSNVDTAYRAVRTANIDRGGSHS
;
A
#
# COMPACT_ATOMS: atom_id res chain seq x y z
N MET A 1 29.63 7.29 -12.58
CA MET A 1 28.34 6.60 -12.34
C MET A 1 28.05 5.75 -13.54
N SER A 2 27.71 4.48 -13.32
CA SER A 2 27.33 3.56 -14.39
C SER A 2 25.87 3.80 -14.79
N ALA A 3 25.55 3.51 -16.05
CA ALA A 3 24.16 3.52 -16.51
C ALA A 3 23.32 2.53 -15.68
N PRO A 4 22.02 2.81 -15.43
CA PRO A 4 21.13 1.86 -14.77
C PRO A 4 21.07 0.54 -15.55
N LEU A 5 21.08 -0.60 -14.85
CA LEU A 5 21.07 -1.92 -15.46
C LEU A 5 19.87 -2.73 -14.99
N TRP A 6 19.13 -3.29 -15.94
CA TRP A 6 18.01 -4.19 -15.66
C TRP A 6 18.49 -5.54 -15.11
N ARG A 7 17.68 -6.11 -14.23
CA ARG A 7 17.84 -7.41 -13.58
C ARG A 7 16.48 -8.09 -13.51
N THR A 8 16.42 -9.37 -13.85
CA THR A 8 15.24 -10.22 -13.65
C THR A 8 15.20 -10.85 -12.26
N ALA A 9 16.33 -10.83 -11.55
CA ALA A 9 16.48 -11.26 -10.16
C ALA A 9 17.69 -10.52 -9.55
N LEU A 10 17.65 -10.26 -8.24
CA LEU A 10 18.75 -9.65 -7.51
C LEU A 10 19.57 -10.70 -6.77
N SER A 11 20.90 -10.58 -6.79
CA SER A 11 21.77 -11.37 -5.92
C SER A 11 21.53 -11.03 -4.43
N PRO A 12 21.86 -11.92 -3.47
CA PRO A 12 21.69 -11.62 -2.04
C PRO A 12 22.38 -10.31 -1.61
N ASN A 13 23.58 -10.04 -2.14
CA ASN A 13 24.30 -8.80 -1.87
C ASN A 13 23.58 -7.57 -2.47
N GLU A 14 23.03 -7.65 -3.68
CA GLU A 14 22.22 -6.55 -4.24
C GLU A 14 20.94 -6.33 -3.42
N GLN A 15 20.28 -7.39 -2.94
CA GLN A 15 19.10 -7.28 -2.08
C GLN A 15 19.42 -6.53 -0.78
N GLU A 16 20.53 -6.87 -0.12
CA GLU A 16 21.01 -6.18 1.09
C GLU A 16 21.32 -4.70 0.81
N GLN A 17 22.02 -4.41 -0.29
CA GLN A 17 22.36 -3.03 -0.67
C GLN A 17 21.10 -2.20 -1.00
N VAL A 18 20.13 -2.78 -1.70
CA VAL A 18 18.84 -2.13 -1.99
C VAL A 18 18.06 -1.85 -0.70
N ARG A 19 17.98 -2.81 0.24
CA ARG A 19 17.36 -2.58 1.56
C ARG A 19 18.06 -1.44 2.32
N ALA A 20 19.38 -1.40 2.32
CA ALA A 20 20.14 -0.34 2.98
C ALA A 20 19.86 1.05 2.38
N VAL A 21 19.71 1.16 1.05
CA VAL A 21 19.33 2.43 0.39
C VAL A 21 17.91 2.84 0.77
N ILE A 22 16.96 1.89 0.78
CA ILE A 22 15.58 2.13 1.20
C ILE A 22 15.55 2.62 2.65
N GLU A 23 16.20 1.92 3.58
CA GLU A 23 16.27 2.30 5.00
C GLU A 23 16.91 3.67 5.23
N ALA A 24 17.99 3.99 4.49
CA ALA A 24 18.64 5.30 4.58
C ALA A 24 17.73 6.43 4.07
N ALA A 25 17.00 6.20 2.98
CA ALA A 25 16.02 7.14 2.46
C ALA A 25 14.83 7.31 3.42
N THR A 26 14.26 6.21 3.95
CA THR A 26 13.18 6.25 4.95
C THR A 26 13.56 7.10 6.16
N ARG A 27 14.76 6.90 6.72
CA ARG A 27 15.24 7.71 7.86
C ARG A 27 15.43 9.19 7.52
N THR A 28 15.85 9.49 6.30
CA THR A 28 16.09 10.87 5.87
C THR A 28 14.80 11.61 5.54
N ASP A 29 13.85 10.92 4.91
CA ASP A 29 12.65 11.52 4.36
C ASP A 29 11.44 11.41 5.31
N GLY A 30 11.52 10.55 6.32
CA GLY A 30 10.42 10.27 7.25
C GLY A 30 9.29 9.43 6.64
N VAL A 31 9.44 8.99 5.38
CA VAL A 31 8.47 8.19 4.63
C VAL A 31 9.22 7.11 3.86
N ALA A 32 8.70 5.88 3.86
CA ALA A 32 9.29 4.80 3.07
C ALA A 32 9.18 5.11 1.56
N PRO A 33 10.27 5.04 0.79
CA PRO A 33 10.26 5.43 -0.63
C PRO A 33 9.65 4.38 -1.56
N VAL A 34 9.36 3.17 -1.05
CA VAL A 34 8.70 2.06 -1.74
C VAL A 34 7.77 1.33 -0.75
N GLY A 35 6.71 0.72 -1.24
CA GLY A 35 5.76 -0.07 -0.47
C GLY A 35 6.28 -1.46 -0.06
N GLU A 36 5.55 -2.13 0.84
CA GLU A 36 5.92 -3.46 1.34
C GLU A 36 6.00 -4.53 0.24
N GLN A 37 5.17 -4.40 -0.81
CA GLN A 37 5.20 -5.33 -1.94
C GLN A 37 6.58 -5.34 -2.59
N VAL A 38 7.20 -4.17 -2.81
CA VAL A 38 8.53 -4.07 -3.41
C VAL A 38 9.58 -4.81 -2.57
N LEU A 39 9.50 -4.72 -1.25
CA LEU A 39 10.40 -5.43 -0.34
C LEU A 39 10.22 -6.96 -0.40
N ARG A 40 8.97 -7.44 -0.62
CA ARG A 40 8.65 -8.86 -0.82
C ARG A 40 9.10 -9.38 -2.18
N GLU A 41 9.16 -8.52 -3.19
CA GLU A 41 9.62 -8.89 -4.53
C GLU A 41 11.15 -8.94 -4.66
N LEU A 42 11.93 -8.34 -3.74
CA LEU A 42 13.41 -8.37 -3.79
C LEU A 42 14.02 -9.78 -3.95
N PRO A 43 13.58 -10.81 -3.21
CA PRO A 43 14.08 -12.18 -3.38
C PRO A 43 13.41 -12.96 -4.51
N GLN A 44 12.41 -12.38 -5.19
CA GLN A 44 11.62 -13.05 -6.22
C GLN A 44 12.09 -12.68 -7.63
N SER A 45 11.52 -13.34 -8.64
CA SER A 45 11.74 -13.04 -10.06
C SER A 45 10.45 -12.68 -10.80
N ARG A 46 9.42 -12.23 -10.06
CA ARG A 46 8.09 -11.86 -10.59
C ARG A 46 8.05 -10.44 -11.16
N THR A 47 9.01 -9.59 -10.78
CA THR A 47 9.11 -8.18 -11.21
C THR A 47 10.45 -7.92 -11.87
N GLN A 48 10.59 -6.75 -12.51
CA GLN A 48 11.87 -6.30 -13.05
C GLN A 48 12.52 -5.31 -12.09
N HIS A 49 13.84 -5.40 -11.95
CA HIS A 49 14.61 -4.53 -11.08
C HIS A 49 15.59 -3.72 -11.92
N LEU A 50 15.70 -2.43 -11.65
CA LEU A 50 16.65 -1.54 -12.31
C LEU A 50 17.57 -0.94 -11.25
N VAL A 51 18.87 -1.21 -11.39
CA VAL A 51 19.88 -0.85 -10.39
C VAL A 51 20.84 0.17 -10.96
N ALA A 52 21.00 1.31 -10.27
CA ALA A 52 22.01 2.32 -10.55
C ALA A 52 23.17 2.18 -9.57
N GLY A 53 24.37 1.89 -10.09
CA GLY A 53 25.59 1.69 -9.31
C GLY A 53 26.56 2.88 -9.37
N ALA A 54 27.30 3.07 -8.29
CA ALA A 54 28.55 3.81 -8.22
C ALA A 54 29.69 2.86 -7.81
N ASP A 55 30.92 3.35 -7.80
CA ASP A 55 32.13 2.55 -7.48
C ASP A 55 32.02 1.85 -6.10
N ASP A 56 31.16 2.36 -5.22
CA ASP A 56 30.98 1.94 -3.83
C ASP A 56 29.70 1.10 -3.59
N GLY A 57 28.92 0.78 -4.63
CA GLY A 57 27.70 -0.04 -4.54
C GLY A 57 26.43 0.60 -5.13
N VAL A 58 25.25 0.08 -4.75
CA VAL A 58 23.95 0.59 -5.22
C VAL A 58 23.67 1.98 -4.66
N VAL A 59 23.38 2.94 -5.55
CA VAL A 59 23.02 4.33 -5.21
C VAL A 59 21.62 4.73 -5.69
N GLY A 60 20.97 3.88 -6.48
CA GLY A 60 19.58 4.03 -6.87
C GLY A 60 18.97 2.70 -7.29
N TYR A 61 17.67 2.57 -7.07
CA TYR A 61 16.92 1.36 -7.34
C TYR A 61 15.53 1.72 -7.84
N LEU A 62 15.02 0.95 -8.78
CA LEU A 62 13.63 0.97 -9.21
C LEU A 62 13.09 -0.46 -9.32
N ASN A 63 11.94 -0.71 -8.72
CA ASN A 63 11.13 -1.89 -9.01
C ASN A 63 10.11 -1.55 -10.10
N LEU A 64 9.92 -2.45 -11.06
CA LEU A 64 8.89 -2.36 -12.08
C LEU A 64 8.00 -3.60 -12.00
N THR A 65 6.81 -3.41 -11.46
CA THR A 65 5.77 -4.44 -11.40
C THR A 65 4.97 -4.41 -12.71
N PRO A 66 4.87 -5.53 -13.44
CA PRO A 66 4.08 -5.59 -14.66
C PRO A 66 2.59 -5.39 -14.35
N GLY A 67 1.88 -4.68 -15.22
CA GLY A 67 0.44 -4.54 -15.10
C GLY A 67 -0.29 -5.85 -15.42
N ARG A 68 -1.43 -6.09 -14.77
CA ARG A 68 -2.33 -7.22 -15.05
C ARG A 68 -3.47 -6.77 -15.96
N ASP A 69 -3.98 -7.69 -16.79
CA ASP A 69 -5.18 -7.49 -17.62
C ASP A 69 -5.19 -6.20 -18.45
N GLY A 70 -4.03 -5.84 -19.03
CA GLY A 70 -3.87 -4.65 -19.87
C GLY A 70 -3.66 -3.34 -19.10
N ALA A 71 -3.56 -3.39 -17.77
CA ALA A 71 -3.16 -2.24 -16.96
C ALA A 71 -1.71 -1.82 -17.25
N GLU A 72 -1.41 -0.54 -17.03
CA GLU A 72 -0.04 -0.01 -17.08
C GLU A 72 0.82 -0.62 -15.98
N ALA A 73 2.13 -0.79 -16.25
CA ALA A 73 3.09 -1.18 -15.24
C ALA A 73 3.18 -0.14 -14.11
N MET A 74 3.59 -0.57 -12.92
CA MET A 74 3.81 0.29 -11.76
C MET A 74 5.29 0.29 -11.38
N GLY A 75 5.88 1.47 -11.33
CA GLY A 75 7.25 1.70 -10.91
C GLY A 75 7.33 2.34 -9.54
N GLU A 76 8.24 1.87 -8.71
CA GLU A 76 8.59 2.51 -7.44
C GLU A 76 10.11 2.64 -7.35
N LEU A 77 10.62 3.81 -6.95
CA LEU A 77 12.05 4.07 -6.99
C LEU A 77 12.57 4.82 -5.78
N VAL A 78 13.87 4.63 -5.53
CA VAL A 78 14.62 5.33 -4.51
C VAL A 78 15.99 5.72 -5.06
N VAL A 79 16.45 6.90 -4.66
CA VAL A 79 17.84 7.35 -4.85
C VAL A 79 18.43 7.61 -3.47
N ALA A 80 19.61 7.04 -3.21
CA ALA A 80 20.32 7.22 -1.96
C ALA A 80 20.46 8.72 -1.64
N PRO A 81 20.13 9.19 -0.41
CA PRO A 81 20.08 10.60 -0.07
C PRO A 81 21.32 11.42 -0.49
N GLN A 82 22.51 10.87 -0.24
CA GLN A 82 23.81 11.46 -0.58
C GLN A 82 24.10 11.54 -2.08
N ALA A 83 23.40 10.75 -2.90
CA ALA A 83 23.56 10.67 -4.35
C ALA A 83 22.48 11.44 -5.13
N ARG A 84 21.53 12.09 -4.43
CA ARG A 84 20.47 12.89 -5.05
C ARG A 84 21.02 14.09 -5.83
N ARG A 85 20.19 14.62 -6.72
CA ARG A 85 20.49 15.79 -7.59
C ARG A 85 21.64 15.56 -8.58
N ARG A 86 21.97 14.30 -8.88
CA ARG A 86 22.98 13.89 -9.87
C ARG A 86 22.38 13.24 -11.13
N GLY A 87 21.07 13.39 -11.36
CA GLY A 87 20.37 12.83 -12.52
C GLY A 87 19.98 11.34 -12.41
N ILE A 88 20.31 10.65 -11.32
CA ILE A 88 20.05 9.21 -11.14
C ILE A 88 18.56 8.87 -11.24
N GLY A 89 17.71 9.61 -10.50
CA GLY A 89 16.26 9.36 -10.51
C GLY A 89 15.66 9.56 -11.89
N SER A 90 16.08 10.61 -12.61
CA SER A 90 15.66 10.85 -13.99
C SER A 90 16.09 9.73 -14.94
N ALA A 91 17.31 9.20 -14.77
CA ALA A 91 17.80 8.08 -15.57
C ALA A 91 17.01 6.79 -15.31
N LEU A 92 16.70 6.48 -14.04
CA LEU A 92 15.87 5.32 -13.66
C LEU A 92 14.46 5.43 -14.27
N LEU A 93 13.82 6.59 -14.12
CA LEU A 93 12.50 6.86 -14.68
C LEU A 93 12.48 6.74 -16.21
N ALA A 94 13.44 7.35 -16.89
CA ALA A 94 13.54 7.29 -18.35
C ALA A 94 13.70 5.84 -18.85
N SER A 95 14.57 5.05 -18.21
CA SER A 95 14.77 3.64 -18.56
C SER A 95 13.50 2.80 -18.38
N ALA A 96 12.70 3.07 -17.34
CA ALA A 96 11.42 2.38 -17.12
C ALA A 96 10.35 2.81 -18.13
N VAL A 97 10.31 4.09 -18.51
CA VAL A 97 9.44 4.60 -19.59
C VAL A 97 9.79 3.93 -20.92
N ASP A 98 11.08 3.87 -21.27
CA ASP A 98 11.54 3.25 -22.51
C ASP A 98 11.21 1.75 -22.55
N ALA A 99 11.48 1.02 -21.46
CA ALA A 99 11.22 -0.42 -21.36
C ALA A 99 9.73 -0.79 -21.49
N THR A 100 8.82 0.14 -21.17
CA THR A 100 7.37 -0.08 -21.21
C THR A 100 6.69 0.61 -22.39
N GLY A 101 7.44 1.27 -23.28
CA GLY A 101 6.86 2.09 -24.36
C GLY A 101 5.95 3.20 -23.82
N GLY A 102 6.24 3.72 -22.62
CA GLY A 102 5.44 4.73 -21.93
C GLY A 102 4.18 4.21 -21.24
N ALA A 103 3.94 2.89 -21.17
CA ALA A 103 2.83 2.29 -20.43
C ALA A 103 3.21 2.02 -18.97
N VAL A 104 3.62 3.07 -18.24
CA VAL A 104 4.05 2.98 -16.84
C VAL A 104 3.56 4.17 -16.01
N ARG A 105 3.21 3.89 -14.76
CA ARG A 105 2.95 4.86 -13.69
C ARG A 105 4.01 4.71 -12.61
N PHE A 106 4.27 5.77 -11.85
CA PHE A 106 5.24 5.78 -10.76
C PHE A 106 4.60 6.26 -9.47
N TRP A 107 4.73 5.49 -8.39
CA TRP A 107 4.32 5.96 -7.06
C TRP A 107 5.35 6.95 -6.50
N ALA A 108 4.83 8.03 -5.93
CA ALA A 108 5.55 8.96 -5.08
C ALA A 108 4.94 8.91 -3.67
N HIS A 109 5.46 8.04 -2.82
CA HIS A 109 5.01 7.92 -1.44
C HIS A 109 5.21 9.23 -0.68
N GLY A 110 4.13 9.73 -0.08
CA GLY A 110 4.02 11.02 0.57
C GLY A 110 4.15 12.26 -0.30
N THR A 111 4.23 12.09 -1.63
CA THR A 111 4.27 13.19 -2.60
C THR A 111 5.29 14.28 -2.20
N LEU A 112 6.47 13.83 -1.76
CA LEU A 112 7.50 14.71 -1.23
C LEU A 112 7.93 15.77 -2.27
N PRO A 113 8.38 16.97 -1.85
CA PRO A 113 8.77 18.04 -2.77
C PRO A 113 9.80 17.61 -3.83
N ALA A 114 10.73 16.70 -3.47
CA ALA A 114 11.71 16.17 -4.40
C ALA A 114 11.08 15.30 -5.51
N ALA A 115 10.10 14.46 -5.17
CA ALA A 115 9.39 13.63 -6.13
C ALA A 115 8.54 14.49 -7.07
N LYS A 116 7.82 15.47 -6.52
CA LYS A 116 7.05 16.45 -7.31
C LYS A 116 7.94 17.21 -8.29
N ALA A 117 9.09 17.72 -7.83
CA ALA A 117 10.01 18.46 -8.68
C ALA A 117 10.56 17.60 -9.85
N VAL A 118 10.81 16.31 -9.64
CA VAL A 118 11.25 15.40 -10.70
C VAL A 118 10.11 15.09 -11.67
N ALA A 119 8.89 14.84 -11.16
CA ALA A 119 7.71 14.64 -11.98
C ALA A 119 7.44 15.85 -12.88
N ASP A 120 7.46 17.06 -12.32
CA ASP A 120 7.28 18.33 -13.04
C ASP A 120 8.37 18.52 -14.10
N ALA A 121 9.65 18.26 -13.75
CA ALA A 121 10.78 18.38 -14.69
C ALA A 121 10.71 17.39 -15.86
N LEU A 122 10.06 16.25 -15.67
CA LEU A 122 9.85 15.23 -16.70
C LEU A 122 8.46 15.35 -17.38
N GLY A 123 7.68 16.38 -17.05
CA GLY A 123 6.35 16.63 -17.60
C GLY A 123 5.30 15.58 -17.22
N MET A 124 5.53 14.80 -16.16
CA MET A 124 4.61 13.76 -15.71
C MET A 124 3.35 14.35 -15.09
N THR A 125 2.23 13.65 -15.20
CA THR A 125 0.94 14.10 -14.65
C THR A 125 0.48 13.19 -13.52
N ALA A 126 -0.02 13.76 -12.42
CA ALA A 126 -0.69 12.99 -11.38
C ALA A 126 -1.99 12.37 -11.93
N VAL A 127 -2.20 11.07 -11.72
CA VAL A 127 -3.37 10.33 -12.24
C VAL A 127 -4.11 9.51 -11.20
N ARG A 128 -3.57 9.39 -9.98
CA ARG A 128 -4.19 8.72 -8.84
C ARG A 128 -3.57 9.30 -7.57
N GLU A 129 -4.40 9.52 -6.55
CA GLU A 129 -3.96 9.94 -5.22
C GLU A 129 -4.53 8.96 -4.20
N LEU A 130 -3.65 8.36 -3.40
CA LEU A 130 -4.00 7.44 -2.32
C LEU A 130 -3.73 8.14 -0.99
N MET A 131 -4.79 8.45 -0.26
CA MET A 131 -4.70 9.12 1.03
C MET A 131 -4.44 8.10 2.12
N GLN A 132 -3.35 8.28 2.85
CA GLN A 132 -3.21 7.65 4.16
C GLN A 132 -3.95 8.52 5.17
N MET A 133 -4.85 7.90 5.92
CA MET A 133 -5.53 8.55 7.03
C MET A 133 -5.20 7.86 8.35
N ARG A 134 -5.14 8.63 9.44
CA ARG A 134 -4.83 8.14 10.79
C ARG A 134 -5.79 8.68 11.83
N ARG A 135 -5.95 7.93 12.92
CA ARG A 135 -6.49 8.42 14.17
C ARG A 135 -5.84 7.71 15.36
N THR A 136 -5.95 8.33 16.53
CA THR A 136 -5.62 7.65 17.78
C THR A 136 -6.67 6.56 18.09
N LEU A 137 -6.25 5.55 18.83
CA LEU A 137 -7.10 4.49 19.38
C LEU A 137 -7.75 4.89 20.73
N ARG A 138 -7.91 6.19 20.98
CA ARG A 138 -8.65 6.75 22.12
C ARG A 138 -10.04 7.18 21.68
N ASP A 139 -10.94 7.32 22.66
CA ASP A 139 -12.29 7.87 22.49
C ASP A 139 -13.03 7.20 21.32
N ILE A 140 -12.99 5.86 21.28
CA ILE A 140 -13.59 5.07 20.22
C ILE A 140 -15.11 5.09 20.41
N PRO A 141 -15.89 5.44 19.36
CA PRO A 141 -17.35 5.37 19.44
C PRO A 141 -17.82 3.96 19.78
N GLU A 142 -18.86 3.86 20.59
CA GLU A 142 -19.47 2.57 20.95
C GLU A 142 -19.91 1.79 19.71
N VAL A 143 -19.58 0.49 19.71
CA VAL A 143 -19.98 -0.45 18.67
C VAL A 143 -21.39 -0.93 18.96
N VAL A 144 -22.34 -0.57 18.10
CA VAL A 144 -23.72 -1.08 18.13
C VAL A 144 -23.95 -1.95 16.90
N VAL A 145 -24.12 -3.25 17.12
CA VAL A 145 -24.47 -4.20 16.05
C VAL A 145 -25.98 -4.15 15.82
N PRO A 146 -26.46 -3.81 14.60
CA PRO A 146 -27.89 -3.81 14.31
C PRO A 146 -28.48 -5.22 14.34
N GLU A 147 -29.78 -5.31 14.58
CA GLU A 147 -30.52 -6.57 14.51
C GLU A 147 -30.37 -7.26 13.15
N GLY A 148 -30.31 -8.58 13.15
CA GLY A 148 -30.14 -9.40 11.94
C GLY A 148 -28.70 -9.48 11.43
N ILE A 149 -27.73 -8.93 12.15
CA ILE A 149 -26.31 -9.00 11.83
C ILE A 149 -25.55 -9.64 12.98
N ARG A 150 -24.75 -10.65 12.64
CA ARG A 150 -23.77 -11.27 13.52
C ARG A 150 -22.37 -10.88 13.11
N ILE A 151 -21.57 -10.45 14.08
CA ILE A 151 -20.13 -10.29 13.90
C ILE A 151 -19.43 -11.52 14.48
N ARG A 152 -18.56 -12.14 13.68
CA ARG A 152 -17.65 -13.21 14.12
C ARG A 152 -16.29 -13.03 13.50
N THR A 153 -15.28 -13.69 14.03
CA THR A 153 -13.96 -13.76 13.41
C THR A 153 -13.90 -14.87 12.35
N TYR A 154 -12.87 -14.80 11.53
CA TYR A 154 -12.54 -15.79 10.52
C TYR A 154 -12.19 -17.15 11.14
N ALA A 155 -12.81 -18.21 10.62
CA ALA A 155 -12.72 -19.57 11.14
C ALA A 155 -11.71 -20.45 10.40
N GLY A 156 -10.96 -19.88 9.44
CA GLY A 156 -10.06 -20.65 8.59
C GLY A 156 -10.60 -20.87 7.17
N PRO A 157 -9.99 -21.78 6.39
CA PRO A 157 -10.25 -21.92 4.96
C PRO A 157 -11.71 -22.19 4.56
N SER A 158 -12.58 -22.59 5.48
CA SER A 158 -14.03 -22.71 5.23
C SER A 158 -14.70 -21.37 4.91
N ASP A 159 -14.13 -20.24 5.34
CA ASP A 159 -14.66 -18.90 5.05
C ASP A 159 -14.11 -18.31 3.73
N ASP A 160 -13.08 -18.92 3.13
CA ASP A 160 -12.35 -18.34 1.98
C ASP A 160 -13.25 -18.07 0.78
N ALA A 161 -14.18 -18.98 0.49
CA ALA A 161 -15.05 -18.85 -0.67
C ALA A 161 -15.92 -17.58 -0.58
N GLU A 162 -16.53 -17.34 0.59
CA GLU A 162 -17.35 -16.15 0.82
C GLU A 162 -16.50 -14.89 0.95
N LEU A 163 -15.34 -14.97 1.61
CA LEU A 163 -14.41 -13.85 1.72
C LEU A 163 -13.93 -13.36 0.33
N LEU A 164 -13.53 -14.29 -0.55
CA LEU A 164 -13.15 -13.98 -1.93
C LEU A 164 -14.33 -13.42 -2.74
N ARG A 165 -15.54 -13.99 -2.58
CA ARG A 165 -16.74 -13.50 -3.27
C ARG A 165 -17.02 -12.04 -2.91
N VAL A 166 -17.07 -11.73 -1.62
CA VAL A 166 -17.34 -10.36 -1.14
C VAL A 166 -16.21 -9.41 -1.49
N ASN A 167 -14.94 -9.82 -1.35
CA ASN A 167 -13.79 -9.02 -1.78
C ASN A 167 -13.89 -8.65 -3.25
N ASN A 168 -14.05 -9.65 -4.13
CA ASN A 168 -14.06 -9.43 -5.57
C ASN A 168 -15.29 -8.63 -6.03
N ALA A 169 -16.41 -8.73 -5.31
CA ALA A 169 -17.57 -7.88 -5.58
C ALA A 169 -17.33 -6.43 -5.15
N ALA A 170 -16.88 -6.20 -3.91
CA ALA A 170 -16.63 -4.87 -3.35
C ALA A 170 -15.54 -4.09 -4.10
N PHE A 171 -14.54 -4.81 -4.62
CA PHE A 171 -13.36 -4.26 -5.28
C PHE A 171 -13.27 -4.62 -6.77
N SER A 172 -14.39 -4.93 -7.41
CA SER A 172 -14.45 -5.34 -8.84
C SER A 172 -13.78 -4.37 -9.81
N TRP A 173 -13.68 -3.10 -9.46
CA TRP A 173 -13.04 -2.02 -10.23
C TRP A 173 -11.58 -1.77 -9.82
N HIS A 174 -11.12 -2.32 -8.69
CA HIS A 174 -9.82 -1.98 -8.09
C HIS A 174 -8.69 -2.82 -8.71
N PRO A 175 -7.62 -2.19 -9.25
CA PRO A 175 -6.58 -2.88 -10.00
C PRO A 175 -5.75 -3.87 -9.16
N GLU A 176 -5.65 -3.65 -7.85
CA GLU A 176 -4.76 -4.44 -6.96
C GLU A 176 -5.54 -5.28 -5.93
N GLN A 177 -6.84 -5.02 -5.76
CA GLN A 177 -7.68 -5.62 -4.70
C GLN A 177 -8.81 -6.47 -5.29
N GLY A 178 -9.23 -6.18 -6.52
CA GLY A 178 -10.14 -7.02 -7.28
C GLY A 178 -9.45 -8.28 -7.81
N GLY A 179 -10.24 -9.30 -8.13
CA GLY A 179 -9.75 -10.50 -8.82
C GLY A 179 -8.85 -11.41 -7.98
N TRP A 180 -8.91 -11.30 -6.65
CA TRP A 180 -8.16 -12.20 -5.77
C TRP A 180 -8.64 -13.65 -5.93
N GLY A 181 -7.68 -14.58 -5.86
CA GLY A 181 -7.91 -16.00 -5.77
C GLY A 181 -7.37 -16.60 -4.46
N PRO A 182 -7.49 -17.93 -4.28
CA PRO A 182 -7.01 -18.62 -3.08
C PRO A 182 -5.52 -18.37 -2.79
N ALA A 183 -4.69 -18.26 -3.83
CA ALA A 183 -3.25 -18.01 -3.68
C ALA A 183 -2.95 -16.66 -3.02
N ASP A 184 -3.76 -15.62 -3.28
CA ASP A 184 -3.59 -14.28 -2.70
C ASP A 184 -3.90 -14.28 -1.19
N LEU A 185 -4.88 -15.09 -0.76
CA LEU A 185 -5.16 -15.32 0.66
C LEU A 185 -4.06 -16.16 1.31
N ASP A 186 -3.59 -17.22 0.66
CA ASP A 186 -2.51 -18.07 1.17
C ASP A 186 -1.19 -17.32 1.35
N GLU A 187 -0.86 -16.39 0.46
CA GLU A 187 0.31 -15.52 0.60
C GLU A 187 0.19 -14.66 1.87
N ARG A 188 -0.97 -14.02 2.08
CA ARG A 188 -1.22 -13.16 3.26
C ARG A 188 -1.31 -13.95 4.57
N ARG A 189 -1.88 -15.15 4.56
CA ARG A 189 -1.92 -16.04 5.74
C ARG A 189 -0.54 -16.49 6.22
N ARG A 190 0.46 -16.47 5.33
CA ARG A 190 1.85 -16.84 5.65
C ARG A 190 2.67 -15.68 6.21
N GLU A 191 2.14 -14.46 6.16
CA GLU A 191 2.80 -13.30 6.73
C GLU A 191 2.80 -13.36 8.26
N SER A 192 3.87 -12.87 8.88
CA SER A 192 4.04 -12.91 10.34
C SER A 192 3.05 -12.05 11.11
N TRP A 193 2.40 -11.09 10.44
CA TRP A 193 1.36 -10.23 11.02
C TRP A 193 -0.04 -10.84 10.94
N PHE A 194 -0.23 -11.95 10.21
CA PHE A 194 -1.56 -12.53 10.06
C PHE A 194 -2.09 -13.06 11.39
N ASP A 195 -3.25 -12.55 11.79
CA ASP A 195 -4.01 -13.03 12.94
C ASP A 195 -5.48 -13.28 12.52
N PRO A 196 -5.99 -14.53 12.58
CA PRO A 196 -7.39 -14.80 12.29
C PRO A 196 -8.36 -14.09 13.25
N ALA A 197 -7.93 -13.76 14.48
CA ALA A 197 -8.73 -12.99 15.43
C ALA A 197 -8.85 -11.50 15.03
N GLY A 198 -7.99 -11.02 14.14
CA GLY A 198 -8.02 -9.69 13.56
C GLY A 198 -8.81 -9.58 12.25
N LEU A 199 -9.41 -10.67 11.77
CA LEU A 199 -10.26 -10.69 10.57
C LEU A 199 -11.74 -10.91 10.96
N PHE A 200 -12.51 -9.83 10.89
CA PHE A 200 -13.92 -9.78 11.27
C PHE A 200 -14.84 -9.95 10.07
N LEU A 201 -15.88 -10.75 10.24
CA LEU A 201 -16.89 -11.08 9.26
C LEU A 201 -18.26 -10.65 9.77
N ALA A 202 -18.95 -9.80 8.99
CA ALA A 202 -20.35 -9.45 9.21
C ALA A 202 -21.23 -10.42 8.42
N VAL A 203 -22.05 -11.18 9.13
CA VAL A 203 -22.87 -12.25 8.59
C VAL A 203 -24.34 -11.94 8.83
N ASP A 204 -25.17 -12.23 7.85
CA ASP A 204 -26.62 -12.15 7.98
C ASP A 204 -27.14 -13.27 8.90
N ASP A 205 -27.89 -12.93 9.94
CA ASP A 205 -28.31 -13.89 10.97
C ASP A 205 -29.26 -14.97 10.41
N ASP A 206 -30.12 -14.59 9.47
CA ASP A 206 -31.17 -15.44 8.91
C ASP A 206 -30.61 -16.40 7.86
N THR A 207 -29.77 -15.87 6.95
CA THR A 207 -29.27 -16.64 5.80
C THR A 207 -27.89 -17.24 6.03
N GLY A 208 -27.11 -16.70 6.97
CA GLY A 208 -25.71 -17.07 7.16
C GLY A 208 -24.76 -16.52 6.08
N GLY A 209 -25.24 -15.70 5.15
CA GLY A 209 -24.44 -15.13 4.07
C GLY A 209 -23.47 -14.04 4.55
N LEU A 210 -22.28 -13.98 3.95
CA LEU A 210 -21.31 -12.92 4.27
C LEU A 210 -21.73 -11.60 3.63
N LEU A 211 -21.90 -10.57 4.46
CA LEU A 211 -22.32 -9.22 4.05
C LEU A 211 -21.12 -8.28 3.89
N GLY A 212 -20.04 -8.54 4.61
CA GLY A 212 -18.85 -7.70 4.61
C GLY A 212 -17.78 -8.23 5.56
N PHE A 213 -16.58 -7.68 5.48
CA PHE A 213 -15.48 -8.02 6.35
C PHE A 213 -14.58 -6.82 6.64
N HIS A 214 -13.84 -6.92 7.73
CA HIS A 214 -12.73 -6.02 8.05
C HIS A 214 -11.54 -6.86 8.51
N TRP A 215 -10.49 -6.84 7.71
CA TRP A 215 -9.19 -7.39 8.03
C TRP A 215 -8.34 -6.29 8.66
N THR A 216 -7.96 -6.48 9.92
CA THR A 216 -7.01 -5.61 10.63
C THR A 216 -5.59 -6.17 10.53
N LYS A 217 -4.60 -5.29 10.64
CA LYS A 217 -3.18 -5.65 10.70
C LYS A 217 -2.51 -4.90 11.84
N VAL A 218 -1.62 -5.57 12.56
CA VAL A 218 -0.72 -4.96 13.54
C VAL A 218 0.69 -4.91 12.95
N HIS A 219 1.30 -3.72 12.95
CA HIS A 219 2.65 -3.54 12.44
C HIS A 219 3.68 -3.97 13.51
N SER A 220 4.42 -5.04 13.23
CA SER A 220 5.44 -5.56 14.16
C SER A 220 6.69 -4.69 14.23
N ASP A 221 6.96 -3.91 13.19
CA ASP A 221 8.08 -2.97 13.07
C ASP A 221 7.73 -1.55 13.56
N SER A 222 6.45 -1.28 13.82
CA SER A 222 5.94 0.01 14.29
C SER A 222 5.09 -0.18 15.55
N PRO A 223 5.71 -0.26 16.75
CA PRO A 223 5.00 -0.50 18.00
C PRO A 223 3.85 0.49 18.21
N GLY A 224 2.67 -0.03 18.55
CA GLY A 224 1.47 0.78 18.78
C GLY A 224 0.70 1.18 17.51
N LEU A 225 1.09 0.67 16.34
CA LEU A 225 0.40 0.98 15.08
C LEU A 225 -0.43 -0.20 14.56
N GLY A 226 -1.72 0.03 14.42
CA GLY A 226 -2.66 -0.84 13.70
C GLY A 226 -3.00 -0.29 12.33
N GLU A 227 -3.60 -1.14 11.50
CA GLU A 227 -4.02 -0.81 10.15
C GLU A 227 -5.41 -1.41 9.85
N VAL A 228 -6.29 -0.61 9.26
CA VAL A 228 -7.46 -1.09 8.51
C VAL A 228 -6.92 -1.63 7.19
N TYR A 229 -6.53 -2.91 7.18
CA TYR A 229 -5.82 -3.49 6.05
C TYR A 229 -6.73 -3.67 4.84
N VAL A 230 -7.91 -4.27 5.04
CA VAL A 230 -8.96 -4.34 4.03
C VAL A 230 -10.32 -4.23 4.70
N VAL A 231 -11.19 -3.36 4.19
CA VAL A 231 -12.61 -3.33 4.56
C VAL A 231 -13.46 -3.41 3.31
N GLY A 232 -14.27 -4.46 3.21
CA GLY A 232 -15.11 -4.74 2.06
C GLY A 232 -16.55 -4.99 2.49
N VAL A 233 -17.51 -4.39 1.78
CA VAL A 233 -18.95 -4.65 1.97
C VAL A 233 -19.53 -5.09 0.65
N ASP A 234 -20.26 -6.20 0.67
CA ASP A 234 -20.97 -6.70 -0.51
C ASP A 234 -21.86 -5.59 -1.06
N PRO A 235 -21.76 -5.25 -2.37
CA PRO A 235 -22.64 -4.26 -3.01
C PRO A 235 -24.13 -4.46 -2.71
N ALA A 236 -24.60 -5.71 -2.58
CA ALA A 236 -26.00 -6.01 -2.24
C ALA A 236 -26.38 -5.63 -0.80
N ALA A 237 -25.40 -5.44 0.09
CA ALA A 237 -25.58 -5.08 1.49
C ALA A 237 -25.16 -3.63 1.82
N GLN A 238 -24.75 -2.85 0.81
CA GLN A 238 -24.38 -1.45 0.99
C GLN A 238 -25.57 -0.57 1.40
N GLY A 239 -25.29 0.61 1.94
CA GLY A 239 -26.32 1.53 2.45
C GLY A 239 -26.87 1.17 3.83
N ARG A 240 -26.53 0.00 4.38
CA ARG A 240 -26.97 -0.47 5.72
C ARG A 240 -26.06 -0.04 6.88
N GLY A 241 -25.06 0.81 6.62
CA GLY A 241 -24.08 1.24 7.63
C GLY A 241 -23.00 0.21 7.99
N LEU A 242 -22.92 -0.93 7.28
CA LEU A 242 -21.99 -2.02 7.56
C LEU A 242 -20.51 -1.61 7.51
N GLY A 243 -20.12 -0.75 6.56
CA GLY A 243 -18.74 -0.27 6.49
C GLY A 243 -18.32 0.45 7.77
N ARG A 244 -19.17 1.35 8.28
CA ARG A 244 -18.93 2.04 9.55
C ARG A 244 -18.86 1.05 10.73
N LEU A 245 -19.79 0.10 10.80
CA LEU A 245 -19.83 -0.92 11.85
C LEU A 245 -18.53 -1.75 11.86
N LEU A 246 -18.16 -2.31 10.71
CA LEU A 246 -16.98 -3.14 10.55
C LEU A 246 -15.70 -2.37 10.89
N THR A 247 -15.57 -1.13 10.42
CA THR A 247 -14.43 -0.27 10.79
C THR A 247 -14.36 -0.05 12.30
N LEU A 248 -15.47 0.24 12.99
CA LEU A 248 -15.48 0.42 14.45
C LEU A 248 -15.09 -0.85 15.20
N VAL A 249 -15.62 -2.02 14.80
CA VAL A 249 -15.26 -3.32 15.38
C VAL A 249 -13.75 -3.55 15.33
N GLY A 250 -13.13 -3.31 14.16
CA GLY A 250 -11.68 -3.51 14.05
C GLY A 250 -10.85 -2.46 14.78
N ILE A 251 -11.32 -1.22 14.88
CA ILE A 251 -10.66 -0.18 15.70
C ILE A 251 -10.70 -0.55 17.19
N GLU A 252 -11.85 -1.02 17.69
CA GLU A 252 -11.99 -1.50 19.07
C GLU A 252 -11.06 -2.70 19.34
N HIS A 253 -11.01 -3.66 18.40
CA HIS A 253 -10.06 -4.77 18.47
C HIS A 253 -8.60 -4.30 18.55
N LEU A 254 -8.18 -3.42 17.63
CA LEU A 254 -6.82 -2.88 17.61
C LEU A 254 -6.50 -2.10 18.89
N ALA A 255 -7.47 -1.37 19.46
CA ALA A 255 -7.31 -0.67 20.73
C ALA A 255 -7.08 -1.64 21.90
N ASN A 256 -7.79 -2.77 21.92
CA ASN A 256 -7.61 -3.79 22.95
C ASN A 256 -6.24 -4.47 22.82
N VAL A 257 -5.85 -4.85 21.61
CA VAL A 257 -4.57 -5.53 21.35
C VAL A 257 -3.38 -4.60 21.59
N LEU A 258 -3.43 -3.36 21.09
CA LEU A 258 -2.33 -2.40 21.19
C LEU A 258 -2.31 -1.64 22.52
N GLY A 259 -3.47 -1.40 23.12
CA GLY A 259 -3.60 -0.74 24.42
C GLY A 259 -3.02 -1.58 25.57
N SER A 260 -3.05 -2.90 25.45
CA SER A 260 -2.42 -3.85 26.39
C SER A 260 -0.88 -3.79 26.39
N HIS A 261 -0.28 -3.08 25.42
CA HIS A 261 1.18 -2.95 25.28
C HIS A 261 1.73 -1.57 25.67
N VAL A 262 0.88 -0.66 26.16
CA VAL A 262 1.31 0.63 26.72
C VAL A 262 1.48 0.49 28.24
N GLU A 263 2.54 -0.21 28.66
CA GLU A 263 3.07 0.02 30.00
C GLU A 263 3.52 1.50 30.07
N PRO A 264 3.15 2.27 31.10
CA PRO A 264 3.71 3.60 31.30
C PRO A 264 5.20 3.42 31.59
N ASP A 265 6.03 3.55 30.55
CA ASP A 265 7.46 3.59 30.72
C ASP A 265 7.85 4.87 31.47
N ASN A 266 7.90 4.74 32.80
CA ASN A 266 8.34 5.77 33.73
C ASN A 266 9.88 5.81 33.81
N THR A 267 10.60 5.13 32.91
CA THR A 267 12.06 5.18 32.85
C THR A 267 12.50 6.57 32.38
N PRO A 268 13.25 7.33 33.20
CA PRO A 268 13.79 8.63 32.79
C PRO A 268 14.71 8.44 31.58
N GLY A 269 14.35 9.04 30.44
CA GLY A 269 15.16 9.02 29.22
C GLY A 269 14.66 8.08 28.10
N ALA A 270 13.58 7.33 28.33
CA ALA A 270 12.91 6.60 27.24
C ALA A 270 12.16 7.59 26.31
N VAL A 271 12.30 7.39 25.00
CA VAL A 271 11.48 8.11 24.01
C VAL A 271 10.03 7.68 24.25
N ARG A 272 9.17 8.60 24.72
CA ARG A 272 7.75 8.32 24.89
C ARG A 272 7.16 7.86 23.55
N SER A 273 6.80 6.59 23.44
CA SER A 273 5.94 6.12 22.36
C SER A 273 4.64 6.92 22.39
N GLY A 274 4.22 7.43 21.24
CA GLY A 274 2.94 8.13 21.10
C GLY A 274 1.77 7.23 21.51
N PRO A 275 0.56 7.79 21.66
CA PRO A 275 -0.62 6.97 21.86
C PRO A 275 -0.76 5.98 20.69
N PRO A 276 -1.26 4.74 20.92
CA PRO A 276 -1.53 3.82 19.83
C PRO A 276 -2.44 4.44 18.78
N GLU A 277 -2.13 4.18 17.51
CA GLU A 277 -2.82 4.73 16.35
C GLU A 277 -3.31 3.61 15.43
N VAL A 278 -4.28 3.95 14.60
CA VAL A 278 -4.70 3.14 13.46
C VAL A 278 -4.58 3.97 12.18
N LEU A 279 -3.98 3.38 11.16
CA LEU A 279 -3.93 3.94 9.81
C LEU A 279 -4.84 3.20 8.83
N LEU A 280 -5.11 3.83 7.70
CA LEU A 280 -5.75 3.24 6.54
C LEU A 280 -5.29 3.93 5.27
N TYR A 281 -5.48 3.28 4.13
CA TYR A 281 -5.31 3.87 2.80
C TYR A 281 -6.65 3.91 2.07
N VAL A 282 -6.94 5.03 1.39
CA VAL A 282 -8.19 5.22 0.63
C VAL A 282 -7.95 6.08 -0.60
N GLU A 283 -8.53 5.70 -1.74
CA GLU A 283 -8.51 6.52 -2.96
C GLU A 283 -9.13 7.90 -2.70
N ALA A 284 -8.46 8.95 -3.17
CA ALA A 284 -8.91 10.33 -2.95
C ALA A 284 -10.29 10.62 -3.57
N ASP A 285 -10.64 9.97 -4.68
CA ASP A 285 -11.91 10.11 -5.37
C ASP A 285 -13.04 9.23 -4.77
N ASN A 286 -12.72 8.31 -3.85
CA ASN A 286 -13.70 7.54 -3.10
C ASN A 286 -14.30 8.38 -1.95
N THR A 287 -15.03 9.44 -2.34
CA THR A 287 -15.60 10.41 -1.40
C THR A 287 -16.51 9.76 -0.35
N ALA A 288 -17.19 8.65 -0.67
CA ALA A 288 -18.02 7.92 0.28
C ALA A 288 -17.20 7.28 1.42
N ALA A 289 -16.11 6.60 1.08
CA ALA A 289 -15.21 6.00 2.07
C ALA A 289 -14.49 7.10 2.88
N VAL A 290 -13.97 8.12 2.21
CA VAL A 290 -13.30 9.27 2.86
C VAL A 290 -14.22 9.93 3.89
N ASN A 291 -15.47 10.24 3.52
CA ASN A 291 -16.46 10.79 4.45
C ASN A 291 -16.78 9.84 5.61
N THR A 292 -16.78 8.52 5.38
CA THR A 292 -16.98 7.53 6.44
C THR A 292 -15.84 7.59 7.46
N TYR A 293 -14.60 7.61 7.00
CA TYR A 293 -13.41 7.66 7.86
C TYR A 293 -13.29 8.99 8.61
N GLN A 294 -13.56 10.12 7.94
CA GLN A 294 -13.58 11.44 8.59
C GLN A 294 -14.59 11.50 9.75
N ARG A 295 -15.80 10.95 9.56
CA ARG A 295 -16.81 10.85 10.63
C ARG A 295 -16.40 9.91 11.77
N LEU A 296 -15.47 8.99 11.52
CA LEU A 296 -14.87 8.12 12.52
C LEU A 296 -13.61 8.73 13.17
N GLY A 297 -13.31 10.00 12.90
CA GLY A 297 -12.21 10.74 13.51
C GLY A 297 -10.86 10.56 12.82
N PHE A 298 -10.82 9.93 11.64
CA PHE A 298 -9.59 9.88 10.84
C PHE A 298 -9.30 11.24 10.20
N ALA A 299 -8.02 11.62 10.23
CA ALA A 299 -7.48 12.76 9.52
C ALA A 299 -6.46 12.28 8.47
N VAL A 300 -6.35 12.99 7.35
CA VAL A 300 -5.31 12.71 6.35
C VAL A 300 -3.94 12.96 6.99
N SER A 301 -3.09 11.94 6.99
CA SER A 301 -1.71 12.03 7.49
C SER A 301 -0.70 12.15 6.36
N ASN A 302 -0.97 11.50 5.23
CA ASN A 302 -0.07 11.48 4.08
C ASN A 302 -0.85 11.27 2.77
N VAL A 303 -0.29 11.67 1.63
CA VAL A 303 -0.86 11.39 0.30
C VAL A 303 0.21 10.81 -0.60
N ASP A 304 -0.03 9.62 -1.12
CA ASP A 304 0.79 8.99 -2.14
C ASP A 304 0.21 9.34 -3.51
N THR A 305 1.04 9.78 -4.46
CA THR A 305 0.58 10.17 -5.80
C THR A 305 1.17 9.23 -6.84
N ALA A 306 0.33 8.68 -7.71
CA ALA A 306 0.80 7.98 -8.91
C ALA A 306 0.93 8.98 -10.06
N TYR A 307 2.15 9.13 -10.58
CA TYR A 307 2.46 9.95 -11.73
C TYR A 307 2.53 9.09 -13.00
N ARG A 308 1.94 9.58 -14.09
CA ARG A 308 2.03 8.97 -15.41
C ARG A 308 3.05 9.70 -16.25
N ALA A 309 3.93 8.96 -16.91
CA ALA A 309 4.83 9.51 -17.90
C ALA A 309 4.07 9.98 -19.15
N VAL A 310 4.55 11.04 -19.80
CA VAL A 310 4.03 11.44 -21.11
C VAL A 310 4.42 10.38 -22.11
N ARG A 311 3.44 9.77 -22.79
CA ARG A 311 3.73 8.93 -23.95
C ARG A 311 4.30 9.83 -25.03
N THR A 312 5.58 9.67 -25.35
CA THR A 312 6.11 10.18 -26.61
C THR A 312 5.38 9.45 -27.71
N ALA A 313 4.44 10.13 -28.36
CA ALA A 313 3.87 9.63 -29.60
C ALA A 313 5.07 9.42 -30.54
N ASN A 314 5.32 8.17 -30.93
CA ASN A 314 6.14 7.88 -32.10
C ASN A 314 5.40 8.50 -33.28
N ILE A 315 5.69 9.77 -33.57
CA ILE A 315 5.44 10.33 -34.89
C ILE A 315 6.38 9.52 -35.78
N ASP A 316 5.80 8.59 -36.53
CA ASP A 316 6.47 7.86 -37.59
C ASP A 316 7.33 8.83 -38.41
N ARG A 317 8.64 8.86 -38.12
CA ARG A 317 9.64 9.39 -39.04
C ARG A 317 9.91 8.30 -40.07
N GLY A 318 8.92 8.05 -40.92
CA GLY A 318 8.95 6.99 -41.92
C GLY A 318 8.14 7.40 -43.15
N GLY A 319 8.57 8.46 -43.82
CA GLY A 319 7.91 8.94 -45.03
C GLY A 319 8.70 9.98 -45.80
N SER A 320 9.95 9.66 -46.16
CA SER A 320 10.67 10.34 -47.24
C SER A 320 11.64 9.37 -47.93
N HIS A 321 11.58 9.40 -49.27
CA HIS A 321 12.36 8.68 -50.28
C HIS A 321 11.80 7.29 -50.66
N SER A 322 11.33 7.04 -51.89
CA SER A 322 11.45 7.73 -53.18
C SER A 322 10.19 7.60 -54.01
#